data_AF-M5DEQ1-F1
#
_entry.id   AF-M5DEQ1-F1
#
_cell.length_a   1.000
_cell.length_b   1.000
_cell.length_c   1.000
_cell.angle_alpha   90.00
_cell.angle_beta   90.00
_cell.angle_gamma   90.00
#
_symmetry.space_group_name_H-M   'P 1'
#
loop_
_entity.id
_entity.type
_entity.pdbx_description
1 polymer ?
#
loop_
_entity_poly.entity_id
_entity_poly.type
_entity_poly.pdbx_seq_one_letter_code
_entity_poly.pdbx_strand_id
1 'polypeptide(L)'
;HGDCSSVDKTSLKFFKISEAGLNDGSNAPGQWASDDLIANNNSWTVTIPKSIAPGNYVLRHEIIALHSAGNQNGAQNYPSRRHW
;
A
#
# COMPACT_ATOMS: atom_id res chain seq x y z
N HIS A 1 -8.54 25.22 0.54
CA HIS A 1 -8.28 23.79 0.79
C HIS A 1 -9.61 23.05 0.67
N GLY A 2 -9.75 22.17 -0.33
CA GLY A 2 -11.02 21.50 -0.65
C GLY A 2 -11.29 20.33 0.28
N ASP A 3 -12.57 20.10 0.59
CA ASP A 3 -13.02 19.00 1.44
C ASP A 3 -12.78 17.64 0.73
N CYS A 4 -12.16 16.68 1.42
CA CYS A 4 -11.94 15.33 0.91
C CYS A 4 -13.24 14.53 0.80
N SER A 5 -14.31 14.95 1.46
CA SER A 5 -15.61 14.27 1.43
C SER A 5 -16.30 14.36 0.06
N SER A 6 -15.98 15.39 -0.74
CA SER A 6 -16.64 15.68 -2.02
C SER A 6 -15.76 15.46 -3.25
N VAL A 7 -14.59 14.83 -3.10
CA VAL A 7 -13.66 14.65 -4.21
C VAL A 7 -14.10 13.49 -5.12
N ASP A 8 -14.08 13.70 -6.44
CA ASP A 8 -14.27 12.60 -7.39
C ASP A 8 -13.07 11.65 -7.33
N LYS A 9 -13.34 10.40 -6.90
CA LYS A 9 -12.32 9.36 -6.73
C LYS A 9 -11.58 9.02 -8.02
N THR A 10 -12.18 9.27 -9.18
CA THR A 10 -11.57 9.02 -10.50
C THR A 10 -10.57 10.11 -10.91
N SER A 11 -10.68 11.31 -10.32
CA SER A 11 -9.77 12.43 -10.56
C SER A 11 -8.48 12.37 -9.72
N LEU A 12 -8.42 11.43 -8.75
CA LEU A 12 -7.28 11.28 -7.85
C LEU A 12 -6.04 10.77 -8.59
N LYS A 13 -4.96 11.56 -8.53
CA LYS A 13 -3.62 11.16 -8.99
C LYS A 13 -2.81 10.70 -7.79
N PHE A 14 -2.53 9.41 -7.71
CA PHE A 14 -1.73 8.83 -6.63
C PHE A 14 -0.24 8.93 -6.95
N PHE A 15 0.55 9.31 -5.95
CA PHE A 15 2.00 9.16 -5.95
C PHE A 15 2.41 8.22 -4.81
N LYS A 16 3.46 7.43 -5.03
CA LYS A 16 3.94 6.44 -4.06
C LYS A 16 4.83 7.13 -3.01
N ILE A 17 4.60 6.82 -1.74
CA ILE A 17 5.40 7.34 -0.60
C ILE A 17 6.19 6.27 0.15
N SER A 18 5.85 4.99 -0.04
CA SER A 18 6.50 3.84 0.60
C SER A 18 6.21 2.57 -0.20
N GLU A 19 7.16 1.64 -0.23
CA GLU A 19 7.00 0.27 -0.74
C GLU A 19 7.88 -0.70 0.04
N ALA A 20 7.43 -1.95 0.13
CA ALA A 20 8.20 -3.09 0.61
C ALA A 20 7.79 -4.31 -0.21
N GLY A 21 8.73 -5.21 -0.47
CA GLY A 21 8.56 -6.32 -1.41
C GLY A 21 9.11 -7.63 -0.83
N LEU A 22 9.89 -8.36 -1.62
CA LEU A 22 10.60 -9.54 -1.17
C LEU A 22 11.79 -9.14 -0.30
N ASN A 23 11.84 -9.64 0.94
CA ASN A 23 12.91 -9.40 1.90
C ASN A 23 14.01 -10.47 1.77
N ASP A 24 13.62 -11.74 1.65
CA ASP A 24 14.55 -12.86 1.45
C ASP A 24 13.97 -13.87 0.45
N GLY A 25 14.66 -14.05 -0.68
CA GLY A 25 14.31 -15.00 -1.73
C GLY A 25 15.15 -16.28 -1.73
N SER A 26 15.99 -16.50 -0.71
CA SER A 26 16.93 -17.62 -0.66
C SER A 26 16.24 -18.98 -0.73
N ASN A 27 15.02 -19.09 -0.21
CA ASN A 27 14.18 -20.28 -0.28
C ASN A 27 12.76 -19.89 -0.69
N ALA A 28 12.19 -20.56 -1.70
CA ALA A 28 10.81 -20.31 -2.13
C ALA A 28 9.79 -20.76 -1.05
N PRO A 29 8.68 -20.00 -0.83
CA PRO A 29 8.24 -18.82 -1.58
C PRO A 29 8.90 -17.49 -1.17
N GLY A 30 9.83 -17.50 -0.21
CA GLY A 30 10.54 -16.33 0.31
C GLY A 30 9.86 -15.66 1.49
N GLN A 31 10.55 -14.74 2.15
CA GLN A 31 10.00 -13.82 3.13
C GLN A 31 9.65 -12.50 2.44
N TRP A 32 8.42 -12.07 2.56
CA TRP A 32 7.86 -10.86 1.96
C TRP A 32 7.45 -9.86 3.03
N ALA A 33 7.20 -8.62 2.61
CA ALA A 33 6.65 -7.58 3.47
C ALA A 33 5.33 -7.98 4.17
N SER A 34 4.56 -8.89 3.58
CA SER A 34 3.37 -9.47 4.23
C SER A 34 3.71 -10.29 5.47
N ASP A 35 4.85 -10.97 5.48
CA ASP A 35 5.30 -11.75 6.64
C ASP A 35 5.72 -10.82 7.78
N ASP A 36 6.38 -9.71 7.48
CA ASP A 36 6.70 -8.67 8.47
C ASP A 36 5.42 -8.02 9.04
N LEU A 37 4.42 -7.77 8.19
CA LEU A 37 3.12 -7.27 8.62
C LEU A 37 2.44 -8.23 9.61
N ILE A 38 2.45 -9.53 9.31
CA ILE A 38 1.91 -10.58 10.18
C ILE A 38 2.68 -10.63 11.50
N ALA A 39 4.02 -10.65 11.43
CA ALA A 39 4.90 -10.68 12.60
C ALA A 39 4.72 -9.45 13.50
N ASN A 40 4.35 -8.31 12.93
CA ASN A 40 4.07 -7.07 13.65
C ASN A 40 2.58 -6.95 14.06
N ASN A 41 1.96 -8.04 14.52
CA ASN A 41 0.55 -8.08 14.94
C ASN A 41 -0.41 -7.50 13.88
N ASN A 42 -0.24 -7.91 12.62
CA ASN A 42 -1.04 -7.45 11.48
C ASN A 42 -1.03 -5.91 11.29
N SER A 43 0.08 -5.25 11.61
CA SER A 43 0.20 -3.80 11.60
C SER A 43 1.33 -3.30 10.69
N TRP A 44 1.09 -2.18 10.01
CA TRP A 44 2.05 -1.51 9.13
C TRP A 44 2.13 -0.02 9.44
N THR A 45 3.36 0.52 9.51
CA THR A 45 3.62 1.94 9.79
C THR A 45 4.21 2.61 8.55
N VAL A 46 3.67 3.78 8.21
CA VAL A 46 4.17 4.63 7.11
C VAL A 46 4.48 6.01 7.66
N THR A 47 5.65 6.56 7.31
CA THR A 47 6.02 7.93 7.63
C THR A 47 5.65 8.85 6.47
N ILE A 48 4.92 9.93 6.75
CA ILE A 48 4.60 10.94 5.75
C ILE A 48 5.86 11.77 5.44
N PRO A 49 6.31 11.85 4.17
CA PRO A 49 7.50 12.62 3.84
C PRO A 49 7.30 14.11 4.16
N LYS A 50 8.24 14.72 4.90
CA LYS A 50 8.16 16.15 5.27
C LYS A 50 8.25 17.10 4.07
N SER A 51 8.67 16.61 2.91
CA SER A 51 8.82 17.38 1.68
C SER A 51 7.53 17.54 0.87
N ILE A 52 6.45 16.83 1.21
CA ILE A 52 5.17 17.04 0.54
C ILE A 52 4.51 18.33 1.05
N ALA A 53 3.82 19.03 0.15
CA ALA A 53 3.12 20.25 0.51
C ALA A 53 2.05 19.99 1.59
N PRO A 54 1.84 20.91 2.55
CA PRO A 54 0.72 20.80 3.47
C PRO A 54 -0.63 20.83 2.73
N GLY A 55 -1.56 19.96 3.10
CA GLY A 55 -2.88 19.87 2.48
C GLY A 55 -3.63 18.62 2.90
N ASN A 56 -4.84 18.44 2.35
CA ASN A 56 -5.65 17.26 2.61
C ASN A 56 -5.28 16.16 1.61
N TYR A 57 -5.05 14.94 2.10
CA TYR A 57 -4.62 13.81 1.28
C TYR A 57 -5.48 12.56 1.50
N VAL A 58 -5.64 11.78 0.43
CA VAL A 58 -6.17 10.42 0.52
C VAL A 58 -4.98 9.47 0.60
N LEU A 59 -4.81 8.82 1.74
CA LEU A 59 -3.85 7.73 1.89
C LEU A 59 -4.47 6.44 1.35
N ARG A 60 -3.79 5.81 0.39
CA ARG A 60 -4.13 4.48 -0.14
C ARG A 60 -3.05 3.48 0.28
N HIS A 61 -3.38 2.58 1.19
CA HIS A 61 -2.52 1.45 1.58
C HIS A 61 -3.00 0.18 0.88
N GLU A 62 -2.10 -0.63 0.33
CA GLU A 62 -2.44 -1.82 -0.47
C GLU A 62 -1.47 -2.97 -0.18
N ILE A 63 -2.04 -4.16 0.02
CA ILE A 63 -1.30 -5.44 -0.01
C ILE A 63 -1.63 -6.11 -1.34
N ILE A 64 -0.62 -6.67 -2.02
CA ILE A 64 -0.79 -7.46 -3.24
C ILE A 64 -0.35 -8.89 -2.95
N ALA A 65 -1.31 -9.83 -2.87
CA ALA A 65 -1.01 -11.23 -2.63
C ALA A 65 -0.66 -11.94 -3.96
N LEU A 66 0.47 -12.64 -3.98
CA LEU A 66 1.05 -13.22 -5.19
C LEU A 66 0.96 -14.74 -5.29
N HIS A 67 0.29 -15.42 -4.36
CA HIS A 67 0.20 -16.89 -4.29
C HIS A 67 -0.40 -17.54 -5.55
N SER A 68 -1.13 -16.78 -6.37
CA SER A 68 -1.66 -17.25 -7.66
C SER A 68 -1.21 -16.38 -8.85
N ALA A 69 -0.26 -15.46 -8.65
CA ALA A 69 0.15 -14.48 -9.67
C ALA A 69 0.92 -15.09 -10.86
N GLY A 70 1.28 -16.38 -10.82
CA GLY A 70 1.79 -17.12 -11.97
C GLY A 70 0.76 -17.28 -13.10
N ASN A 71 -0.54 -17.14 -12.79
CA ASN A 71 -1.61 -17.11 -13.78
C ASN A 71 -1.99 -15.67 -14.14
N GLN A 72 -2.40 -15.44 -15.39
CA GLN A 72 -2.94 -14.15 -15.80
C GLN A 72 -4.14 -13.77 -14.91
N ASN A 73 -4.14 -12.52 -14.40
CA ASN A 73 -5.13 -12.00 -13.43
C ASN A 73 -5.18 -12.73 -12.08
N GLY A 74 -4.15 -13.52 -11.73
CA GLY A 74 -4.09 -14.27 -10.46
C GLY A 74 -3.51 -13.50 -9.27
N ALA A 75 -2.95 -12.30 -9.47
CA ALA A 75 -2.55 -11.42 -8.38
C ALA A 75 -3.78 -10.79 -7.72
N GLN A 76 -3.79 -10.72 -6.40
CA GLN A 76 -4.95 -10.21 -5.64
C GLN A 76 -4.58 -8.92 -4.91
N ASN A 77 -5.25 -7.82 -5.26
CA ASN A 77 -5.03 -6.49 -4.72
C ASN A 77 -6.02 -6.17 -3.58
N TYR A 78 -5.52 -5.75 -2.42
CA TYR A 78 -6.31 -5.39 -1.24
C TYR A 78 -6.12 -3.92 -0.84
N PRO A 79 -6.77 -2.96 -1.53
CA PRO A 79 -6.63 -1.54 -1.24
C PRO A 79 -7.53 -1.09 -0.07
N SER A 80 -6.97 -0.30 0.84
CA SER A 80 -7.66 0.44 1.90
C SER A 80 -7.40 1.94 1.76
N ARG A 81 -8.38 2.79 2.12
CA ARG A 81 -8.29 4.25 2.03
C ARG A 81 -8.59 4.91 3.37
N ARG A 82 -7.77 5.88 3.77
CA ARG A 82 -8.04 6.80 4.89
C ARG A 82 -7.83 8.26 4.47
N HIS A 83 -8.61 9.16 5.05
CA HIS A 83 -8.51 10.61 4.86
C HIS A 83 -7.71 11.23 6.00
N TRP A 84 -6.79 12.13 5.68
CA TRP A 84 -5.95 12.86 6.63
C TRP A 84 -5.73 14.30 6.14
#